data_AF-A0A1M2YI75-F1
#
_entry.id   AF-A0A1M2YI75-F1
#
_cell.length_a   1.000
_cell.length_b   1.000
_cell.length_c   1.000
_cell.angle_alpha   90.00
_cell.angle_beta   90.00
_cell.angle_gamma   90.00
#
_symmetry.space_group_name_H-M   'P 1'
#
loop_
_entity.id
_entity.type
_entity.pdbx_description
1 polymer ?
#
loop_
_entity_poly.entity_id
_entity_poly.type
_entity_poly.pdbx_seq_one_letter_code
_entity_poly.pdbx_strand_id
1 'polypeptide(L)'
;MRFFGNSMFPTLKSGKPVKIIPIRHCTYKDVKVGDIVSYWSSGFNRDGKPRFWHKANVVHRIIGKTPTCALIKGDNREYVEKVFYNKINGKILL
;
A
#
# COMPACT_ATOMS: atom_id res chain seq x y z
N MET A 1 -9.17 -11.45 2.65
CA MET A 1 -9.24 -10.87 1.28
C MET A 1 -8.25 -11.64 0.39
N ARG A 2 -8.48 -11.77 -0.91
CA ARG A 2 -7.45 -12.27 -1.85
C ARG A 2 -6.67 -11.08 -2.41
N PHE A 3 -5.35 -11.16 -2.39
CA PHE A 3 -4.50 -10.15 -3.03
C PHE A 3 -4.45 -10.41 -4.54
N PHE A 4 -4.59 -9.37 -5.36
CA PHE A 4 -4.48 -9.48 -6.81
C PHE A 4 -3.42 -8.52 -7.34
N GLY A 5 -2.53 -9.03 -8.17
CA GLY A 5 -1.43 -8.28 -8.77
C GLY A 5 -0.05 -8.82 -8.39
N ASN A 6 0.96 -8.29 -9.05
CA ASN A 6 2.36 -8.72 -8.89
C ASN A 6 3.25 -7.64 -8.25
N SER A 7 2.69 -6.52 -7.79
CA SER A 7 3.46 -5.40 -7.24
C SER A 7 4.21 -5.75 -5.96
N MET A 8 3.75 -6.77 -5.24
CA MET A 8 4.31 -7.22 -3.96
C MET A 8 5.03 -8.57 -4.05
N PHE A 9 5.31 -9.07 -5.26
CA PHE A 9 6.11 -10.28 -5.42
C PHE A 9 7.56 -10.02 -4.96
N PRO A 10 8.24 -10.97 -4.29
CA PRO A 10 7.80 -12.32 -3.95
C PRO A 10 6.99 -12.43 -2.65
N THR A 11 6.92 -11.38 -1.83
CA THR A 11 6.29 -11.42 -0.51
C THR A 11 4.80 -11.76 -0.54
N LEU A 12 4.03 -11.14 -1.42
CA LEU A 12 2.63 -11.48 -1.67
C LEU A 12 2.45 -11.96 -3.11
N LYS A 13 1.95 -13.19 -3.25
CA LYS A 13 1.63 -13.77 -4.55
C LYS A 13 0.17 -13.52 -4.90
N SER A 14 -0.10 -13.15 -6.15
CA SER A 14 -1.47 -12.96 -6.65
C SER A 14 -2.34 -14.20 -6.40
N GLY A 15 -3.58 -13.99 -6.00
CA GLY A 15 -4.56 -15.03 -5.65
C GLY A 15 -4.42 -15.58 -4.23
N LYS A 16 -3.32 -15.33 -3.51
CA LYS A 16 -3.16 -15.80 -2.13
C LYS A 16 -4.02 -14.98 -1.16
N PRO A 17 -4.61 -15.64 -0.14
CA PRO A 17 -5.33 -14.94 0.91
C PRO A 17 -4.36 -14.13 1.76
N VAL A 18 -4.80 -12.94 2.15
CA VAL A 18 -4.10 -12.07 3.09
C VAL A 18 -5.06 -11.65 4.20
N LYS A 19 -4.52 -11.56 5.43
CA LYS A 19 -5.24 -11.05 6.59
C LYS A 19 -4.99 -9.56 6.72
N ILE A 20 -6.07 -8.78 6.71
CA ILE A 20 -6.02 -7.32 6.84
C ILE A 20 -6.57 -6.95 8.20
N ILE A 21 -5.76 -6.28 9.03
CA ILE A 21 -6.24 -5.58 10.22
C ILE A 21 -6.71 -4.19 9.77
N PRO A 22 -8.01 -3.88 9.84
CA PRO A 22 -8.52 -2.58 9.42
C PRO A 22 -8.03 -1.46 10.36
N ILE A 23 -7.71 -0.30 9.80
CA ILE A 23 -7.36 0.92 10.54
C ILE A 23 -8.31 2.03 10.09
N ARG A 24 -9.17 2.51 11.00
CA ARG A 24 -10.19 3.53 10.67
C ARG A 24 -9.62 4.95 10.58
N HIS A 25 -8.74 5.31 11.52
CA HIS A 25 -8.12 6.63 11.60
C HIS A 25 -6.62 6.46 11.77
N CYS A 26 -5.94 6.13 10.67
CA CYS A 26 -4.49 5.90 10.72
C CYS A 26 -3.76 7.22 11.00
N THR A 27 -2.85 7.17 11.97
CA THR A 27 -1.87 8.21 12.27
C THR A 27 -0.47 7.68 12.00
N TYR A 28 0.54 8.55 12.13
CA TYR A 28 1.93 8.14 11.96
C TYR A 28 2.40 7.11 13.00
N LYS A 29 1.71 6.98 14.15
CA LYS A 29 2.10 6.04 15.22
C LYS A 29 1.62 4.61 14.97
N ASP A 30 0.59 4.42 14.15
CA ASP A 30 -0.07 3.11 13.95
C ASP A 30 0.67 2.18 12.97
N VAL A 31 1.65 2.73 12.26
CA VAL A 31 2.41 2.04 11.23
C VAL A 31 3.92 2.23 11.46
N LYS A 32 4.77 1.39 10.88
CA LYS A 32 6.24 1.53 10.92
C LYS A 32 6.87 1.20 9.57
N VAL A 33 8.13 1.61 9.38
CA VAL A 33 8.91 1.19 8.20
C VAL A 33 9.01 -0.34 8.19
N GLY A 34 8.81 -0.93 7.01
CA GLY A 34 8.73 -2.37 6.80
C GLY A 34 7.32 -2.95 6.85
N ASP A 35 6.34 -2.25 7.45
CA ASP A 35 4.95 -2.69 7.44
C ASP A 35 4.38 -2.73 6.02
N ILE A 36 3.52 -3.72 5.75
CA ILE A 36 2.72 -3.79 4.54
C ILE A 36 1.34 -3.25 4.86
N VAL A 37 0.86 -2.27 4.10
CA VAL A 37 -0.40 -1.57 4.35
C VAL A 37 -1.30 -1.60 3.13
N SER A 38 -2.61 -1.58 3.37
CA SER A 38 -3.63 -1.32 2.35
C SER A 38 -4.06 0.14 2.39
N TYR A 39 -4.29 0.72 1.23
CA TYR A 39 -4.71 2.11 1.10
C TYR A 39 -5.47 2.34 -0.21
N TRP A 40 -6.31 3.36 -0.22
CA TRP A 40 -7.02 3.77 -1.43
C TRP A 40 -6.11 4.58 -2.35
N SER A 41 -5.93 4.10 -3.58
CA SER A 41 -5.18 4.78 -4.62
C SER A 41 -5.95 4.76 -5.94
N SER A 42 -5.75 5.80 -6.75
CA SER A 42 -6.16 5.81 -8.16
C SER A 42 -5.27 4.89 -9.00
N GLY A 43 -4.23 4.30 -8.42
CA GLY A 43 -3.20 3.56 -9.15
C GLY A 43 -2.39 4.48 -10.06
N PHE A 44 -1.26 3.97 -10.52
CA PHE A 44 -0.36 4.67 -11.43
C PHE A 44 -0.15 3.83 -12.68
N ASN A 45 0.02 4.47 -13.83
CA ASN A 45 0.51 3.83 -15.04
C ASN A 45 2.01 3.51 -14.90
N ARG A 46 2.61 2.88 -15.92
CA ARG A 46 4.04 2.54 -15.91
C ARG A 46 4.94 3.77 -15.80
N ASP A 47 4.46 4.94 -16.23
CA ASP A 47 5.18 6.21 -16.20
C ASP A 47 4.97 7.00 -14.90
N GLY A 48 4.31 6.40 -13.89
CA GLY A 48 4.03 7.10 -12.62
C GLY A 48 2.93 8.17 -12.71
N LYS A 49 2.10 8.17 -13.76
CA LYS A 49 0.92 9.06 -13.88
C LYS A 49 -0.32 8.40 -13.23
N PRO A 50 -1.14 9.13 -12.46
CA PRO A 50 -2.35 8.60 -11.86
C PRO A 50 -3.33 8.05 -12.91
N ARG A 51 -3.93 6.88 -12.67
CA ARG A 51 -5.06 6.39 -13.49
C ARG A 51 -6.35 6.97 -12.93
N PHE A 52 -6.76 8.14 -13.42
CA PHE A 52 -7.91 8.91 -12.90
C PHE A 52 -9.22 8.11 -12.76
N TRP A 53 -9.40 7.03 -13.54
CA TRP A 53 -10.61 6.20 -13.59
C TRP A 53 -10.55 4.93 -12.74
N HIS A 54 -9.43 4.65 -12.06
CA HIS A 54 -9.19 3.36 -11.42
C HIS A 54 -8.99 3.49 -9.91
N LYS A 55 -10.08 3.65 -9.14
CA LYS A 55 -9.99 3.65 -7.66
C LYS A 55 -9.92 2.21 -7.15
N ALA A 56 -8.78 1.81 -6.60
CA ALA A 56 -8.59 0.47 -6.04
C ALA A 56 -7.93 0.52 -4.66
N ASN A 57 -8.23 -0.48 -3.84
CA ASN A 57 -7.42 -0.77 -2.66
C ASN A 57 -6.12 -1.42 -3.12
N VAL A 58 -5.01 -0.74 -2.85
CA VAL A 58 -3.66 -1.18 -3.21
C VAL A 58 -2.93 -1.59 -1.95
N VAL A 59 -2.00 -2.54 -2.07
CA VAL A 59 -1.18 -3.06 -0.97
C VAL A 59 0.28 -2.83 -1.29
N HIS A 60 1.01 -2.10 -0.45
CA HIS A 60 2.44 -1.82 -0.60
C HIS A 60 3.16 -1.77 0.75
N ARG A 61 4.50 -1.82 0.71
CA ARG A 61 5.37 -1.74 1.89
C ARG A 61 5.77 -0.30 2.18
N ILE A 62 5.76 0.08 3.46
CA ILE A 62 6.31 1.35 3.91
C ILE A 62 7.84 1.28 3.90
N ILE A 63 8.47 2.20 3.17
CA ILE A 63 9.93 2.31 3.08
C ILE A 63 10.45 3.58 3.77
N GLY A 64 9.58 4.54 4.08
CA GLY A 64 9.95 5.79 4.76
C GLY A 64 8.71 6.49 5.32
N LYS A 65 8.90 7.39 6.29
CA LYS A 65 7.79 8.02 7.02
C LYS A 65 8.12 9.44 7.43
N THR A 66 7.11 10.29 7.45
CA THR A 66 7.11 11.65 8.01
C THR A 66 5.91 11.80 8.96
N PRO A 67 5.79 12.90 9.72
CA PRO A 67 4.61 13.14 10.56
C PRO A 67 3.28 13.18 9.79
N THR A 68 3.29 13.51 8.50
CA THR A 68 2.07 13.67 7.68
C THR A 68 1.79 12.55 6.70
N CYS A 69 2.81 11.82 6.25
CA CYS A 69 2.65 10.78 5.23
C CYS A 69 3.71 9.68 5.31
N ALA A 70 3.40 8.56 4.67
CA ALA A 70 4.32 7.46 4.41
C ALA A 70 4.82 7.48 2.96
N LEU A 71 6.06 7.05 2.75
CA LEU A 71 6.60 6.63 1.47
C LEU A 71 6.45 5.12 1.37
N ILE A 72 5.80 4.66 0.31
CA ILE A 72 5.47 3.25 0.12
C ILE A 72 5.92 2.77 -1.26
N LYS A 73 6.27 1.49 -1.37
CA LYS A 73 6.75 0.87 -2.60
C LYS A 73 6.26 -0.56 -2.67
N GLY A 74 5.90 -1.01 -3.88
CA GLY A 74 5.69 -2.43 -4.13
C GLY A 74 7.04 -3.14 -4.22
N ASP A 75 7.17 -4.32 -3.61
CA ASP A 75 8.42 -5.08 -3.60
C ASP A 75 8.96 -5.36 -5.02
N ASN A 76 8.07 -5.53 -6.01
CA ASN A 76 8.39 -5.71 -7.43
C ASN A 76 8.11 -4.46 -8.28
N ARG A 77 8.24 -3.26 -7.70
CA ARG A 77 8.09 -1.98 -8.42
C ARG A 77 9.29 -1.08 -8.17
N GLU A 78 9.63 -0.28 -9.16
CA GLU A 78 10.72 0.71 -9.08
C GLU A 78 10.24 2.03 -8.45
N TYR A 79 9.00 2.41 -8.73
CA TYR A 79 8.39 3.67 -8.27
C TYR A 79 7.99 3.65 -6.77
N VAL A 80 8.18 4.80 -6.12
CA VAL A 80 7.78 5.11 -4.73
C VAL A 80 6.59 6.06 -4.71
N GLU A 81 5.53 5.70 -3.99
CA GLU A 81 4.35 6.54 -3.81
C GLU A 81 4.37 7.24 -2.45
N LYS A 82 3.94 8.50 -2.43
CA LYS A 82 3.67 9.26 -1.19
C LYS A 82 2.19 9.13 -0.83
N VAL A 83 1.90 8.57 0.35
CA VAL A 83 0.53 8.34 0.83
C VAL A 83 0.31 8.98 2.20
N PHE A 84 -0.70 9.84 2.28
CA PHE A 84 -1.15 10.43 3.54
C PHE A 84 -1.84 9.39 4.41
N TYR A 85 -1.66 9.45 5.74
CA TYR A 85 -2.15 8.42 6.65
C TYR A 85 -3.67 8.24 6.59
N ASN A 86 -4.43 9.30 6.34
CA ASN A 86 -5.89 9.21 6.17
C ASN A 86 -6.36 8.33 4.99
N LYS A 87 -5.47 7.99 4.05
CA LYS A 87 -5.78 7.06 2.95
C LYS A 87 -5.48 5.60 3.30
N ILE A 88 -4.68 5.36 4.34
CA ILE A 88 -4.35 4.01 4.82
C ILE A 88 -5.52 3.46 5.60
N ASN A 89 -6.06 2.33 5.15
CA ASN A 89 -7.27 1.73 5.69
C ASN A 89 -7.05 0.33 6.31
N GLY A 90 -5.83 -0.19 6.24
CA GLY A 90 -5.50 -1.46 6.88
C GLY A 90 -4.03 -1.81 6.84
N LYS A 91 -3.66 -2.78 7.67
CA LYS A 91 -2.33 -3.38 7.77
C LYS A 91 -2.41 -4.85 7.42
N ILE A 92 -1.49 -5.32 6.59
CA ILE A 92 -1.40 -6.73 6.21
C ILE A 92 -0.55 -7.47 7.25
N LEU A 93 -1.11 -8.55 7.80
CA LEU A 93 -0.36 -9.55 8.54
C LEU A 93 0.07 -10.63 7.55
N LEU A 94 1.39 -10.87 7.47
CA LEU A 94 1.97 -12.03 6.79
C LEU A 94 1.96 -13.24 7.71
#